data_AF-A0A382QKQ9-F1
#
_entry.id   AF-A0A382QKQ9-F1
#
_cell.length_a   1.000
_cell.length_b   1.000
_cell.length_c   1.000
_cell.angle_alpha   90.00
_cell.angle_beta   90.00
_cell.angle_gamma   90.00
#
_symmetry.space_group_name_H-M   'P 1'
#
loop_
_entity.id
_entity.type
_entity.pdbx_description
1 polymer ?
#
loop_
_entity_poly.entity_id
_entity_poly.type
_entity_poly.pdbx_seq_one_letter_code
_entity_poly.pdbx_strand_id
1 'polypeptide(L)'
;MKSFGTLEYAIDKYSGTWAWKVTGSRAVMMASKIISQLWYGDGPNEAIIPDNANNVKQIKWILDRYPMEVLSKSVWQNKASTKFVKKITHTKIEKLSKATPGKQFRGKLLDFQKEGLDFLLKSSGNALLADDMGLGK
;
A
#
# COMPACT_ATOMS: atom_id res chain seq x y z
N MET A 1 6.55 -16.43 -30.46
CA MET A 1 5.37 -15.99 -29.67
C MET A 1 5.31 -14.47 -29.74
N LYS A 2 4.22 -13.88 -30.24
CA LYS A 2 4.05 -12.41 -30.20
C LYS A 2 3.62 -12.02 -28.79
N SER A 3 4.38 -11.14 -28.15
CA SER A 3 4.05 -10.59 -26.83
C SER A 3 2.65 -9.96 -26.84
N PHE A 4 1.93 -10.05 -25.72
CA PHE A 4 0.57 -9.51 -25.59
C PHE A 4 0.56 -7.97 -25.59
N GLY A 5 1.71 -7.36 -25.32
CA GLY A 5 1.94 -5.92 -25.26
C GLY A 5 3.27 -5.62 -24.56
N THR A 6 3.54 -4.33 -24.32
CA THR A 6 4.66 -3.90 -23.47
C THR A 6 4.18 -2.99 -22.34
N LEU A 7 4.91 -3.02 -21.22
CA LEU A 7 4.73 -2.12 -20.09
C LEU A 7 6.02 -1.32 -19.89
N GLU A 8 5.89 0.00 -19.93
CA GLU A 8 6.98 0.96 -19.74
C GLU A 8 6.60 1.96 -18.64
N TYR A 9 7.59 2.45 -17.92
CA TYR A 9 7.45 3.55 -16.98
C TYR A 9 8.07 4.81 -17.58
N ALA A 10 7.22 5.76 -17.97
CA ALA A 10 7.61 6.96 -18.72
C ALA A 10 6.96 8.22 -18.14
N ILE A 11 7.55 9.37 -18.43
CA ILE A 11 6.94 10.66 -18.13
C ILE A 11 5.82 10.88 -19.14
N ASP A 12 4.60 11.05 -18.65
CA ASP A 12 3.47 11.45 -19.47
C ASP A 12 3.64 12.91 -19.91
N LYS A 13 3.54 13.15 -21.22
CA LYS A 13 3.72 14.48 -21.81
C LYS A 13 2.66 15.48 -21.38
N TYR A 14 1.45 15.00 -21.06
CA TYR A 14 0.31 15.86 -20.75
C TYR A 14 0.27 16.25 -19.27
N SER A 15 0.42 15.28 -18.36
CA SER A 15 0.44 15.53 -16.92
C SER A 15 1.79 15.98 -16.39
N GLY A 16 2.89 15.74 -17.12
CA GLY A 16 4.25 15.97 -16.63
C GLY A 16 4.64 15.04 -15.47
N THR A 17 3.85 14.01 -15.20
CA THR A 17 4.08 13.06 -14.10
C THR A 17 4.52 11.70 -14.64
N TRP A 18 5.21 10.93 -13.79
CA TRP A 18 5.57 9.56 -14.13
C TRP A 18 4.33 8.67 -14.13
N ALA A 19 4.16 7.91 -15.22
CA ALA A 19 3.03 7.04 -15.45
C ALA A 19 3.47 5.71 -16.09
N TRP A 20 2.57 4.74 -16.00
CA TRP A 20 2.70 3.46 -16.67
C TRP A 20 2.13 3.56 -18.08
N LYS A 21 2.98 3.38 -19.09
CA LYS A 21 2.60 3.30 -20.50
C LYS A 21 2.44 1.84 -20.88
N VAL A 22 1.24 1.46 -21.29
CA VAL A 22 0.91 0.14 -21.82
C VAL A 22 0.77 0.25 -23.32
N THR A 23 1.47 -0.59 -24.07
CA THR A 23 1.33 -0.67 -25.52
C THR A 23 0.85 -2.04 -25.99
N GLY A 24 0.11 -2.08 -27.09
CA GLY A 24 -0.42 -3.29 -27.71
C GLY A 24 -1.95 -3.35 -27.66
N SER A 25 -2.57 -3.69 -28.78
CA SER A 25 -4.03 -3.61 -28.95
C SER A 25 -4.81 -4.40 -27.90
N ARG A 26 -4.39 -5.65 -27.61
CA ARG A 26 -5.03 -6.50 -26.60
C ARG A 26 -4.72 -6.06 -25.18
N ALA A 27 -3.48 -5.65 -24.92
CA ALA A 27 -3.06 -5.13 -23.62
C ALA A 27 -3.87 -3.89 -23.21
N VAL A 28 -3.99 -2.93 -24.14
CA VAL A 28 -4.77 -1.70 -23.94
C VAL A 28 -6.25 -2.00 -23.74
N MET A 29 -6.83 -2.91 -24.52
CA MET A 29 -8.22 -3.33 -24.35
C MET A 29 -8.48 -3.97 -22.99
N MET A 30 -7.54 -4.76 -22.47
CA MET A 30 -7.69 -5.37 -21.15
C MET A 30 -7.51 -4.34 -20.04
N ALA A 31 -6.53 -3.45 -20.17
CA ALA A 31 -6.32 -2.36 -19.23
C ALA A 31 -7.56 -1.45 -19.16
N SER A 32 -8.19 -1.14 -20.29
CA SER A 32 -9.39 -0.29 -20.33
C SER A 32 -10.63 -0.89 -19.68
N LYS A 33 -10.71 -2.22 -19.60
CA LYS A 33 -11.81 -2.90 -18.91
C LYS A 33 -11.64 -2.93 -17.38
N ILE A 34 -10.41 -2.82 -16.88
CA ILE A 34 -10.09 -3.06 -15.47
C ILE A 34 -9.75 -1.75 -14.75
N ILE A 35 -9.03 -0.85 -15.41
CA ILE A 35 -8.46 0.37 -14.83
C ILE A 35 -9.33 1.54 -15.28
N SER A 36 -10.08 2.15 -14.35
CA SER A 36 -10.96 3.28 -14.68
C SER A 36 -10.20 4.59 -14.94
N GLN A 37 -8.99 4.72 -14.39
CA GLN A 37 -8.19 5.94 -14.45
C GLN A 37 -7.17 5.95 -15.61
N LEU A 38 -7.37 5.16 -16.67
CA LEU A 38 -6.51 5.28 -17.86
C LEU A 38 -7.01 6.36 -18.80
N TRP A 39 -6.10 6.84 -19.65
CA TRP A 39 -6.45 7.52 -20.90
C TRP A 39 -5.60 6.96 -22.04
N TYR A 40 -6.02 7.26 -23.27
CA TYR A 40 -5.28 6.87 -24.47
C TYR A 40 -4.13 7.84 -24.73
N GLY A 41 -2.98 7.30 -25.13
CA GLY A 41 -1.81 8.08 -25.50
C GLY A 41 -1.85 8.58 -26.94
N ASP A 42 -0.68 8.95 -27.47
CA ASP A 42 -0.51 9.48 -28.82
C ASP A 42 -0.85 8.43 -29.91
N GLY A 43 -0.72 7.13 -29.59
CA GLY A 43 -0.98 6.03 -30.52
C GLY A 43 -2.29 5.26 -30.26
N PRO A 44 -2.90 4.64 -31.28
CA PRO A 44 -4.16 3.89 -31.15
C PRO A 44 -4.05 2.62 -30.29
N ASN A 45 -2.82 2.18 -30.01
CA ASN A 45 -2.52 1.02 -29.19
C ASN A 45 -1.70 1.41 -27.96
N GLU A 46 -1.91 2.61 -27.44
CA GLU A 46 -1.20 3.13 -26.27
C GLU A 46 -2.20 3.59 -25.19
N ALA A 47 -1.96 3.16 -23.97
CA ALA A 47 -2.70 3.59 -22.79
C ALA A 47 -1.72 4.11 -21.73
N ILE A 48 -2.11 5.20 -21.08
CA ILE A 48 -1.36 5.81 -19.98
C ILE A 48 -2.16 5.60 -18.71
N ILE A 49 -1.50 5.08 -17.69
CA ILE A 49 -2.08 4.74 -16.40
C ILE A 49 -1.28 5.47 -15.32
N PRO A 50 -1.91 6.34 -14.49
CA PRO A 50 -1.24 7.00 -13.38
C PRO A 50 -0.54 6.02 -12.44
N ASP A 51 0.61 6.41 -11.91
CA ASP A 51 1.28 5.65 -10.88
C ASP A 51 0.58 5.81 -9.52
N ASN A 52 -0.34 4.90 -9.22
CA ASN A 52 -0.97 4.80 -7.90
C ASN A 52 -1.00 3.34 -7.42
N ALA A 53 -1.10 3.13 -6.10
CA ALA A 53 -1.03 1.78 -5.52
C ALA A 53 -2.14 0.84 -6.00
N ASN A 54 -3.32 1.36 -6.35
CA ASN A 54 -4.42 0.55 -6.88
C ASN A 54 -4.17 0.13 -8.33
N ASN A 55 -3.72 1.05 -9.17
CA ASN A 55 -3.35 0.84 -10.56
C ASN A 55 -2.18 -0.13 -10.66
N VAL A 56 -1.15 -0.01 -9.82
CA VAL A 56 -0.02 -0.97 -9.78
C VAL A 56 -0.51 -2.38 -9.43
N LYS A 57 -1.46 -2.52 -8.49
CA LYS A 57 -2.10 -3.82 -8.20
C LYS A 57 -2.87 -4.33 -9.42
N GLN A 58 -3.69 -3.50 -10.06
CA GLN A 58 -4.45 -3.89 -11.25
C GLN A 58 -3.55 -4.29 -12.43
N ILE A 59 -2.48 -3.53 -12.69
CA ILE A 59 -1.46 -3.86 -13.71
C ILE A 59 -0.81 -5.20 -13.40
N LYS A 60 -0.50 -5.48 -12.12
CA LYS A 60 0.07 -6.77 -11.70
C LYS A 60 -0.88 -7.93 -12.01
N TRP A 61 -2.16 -7.78 -11.69
CA TRP A 61 -3.19 -8.77 -12.02
C TRP A 61 -3.31 -9.02 -13.53
N ILE A 62 -3.18 -7.98 -14.34
CA ILE A 62 -3.19 -8.11 -15.81
C ILE A 62 -1.94 -8.88 -16.27
N LEU A 63 -0.75 -8.54 -15.78
CA LEU A 63 0.51 -9.21 -16.13
C LEU A 63 0.53 -10.70 -15.73
N ASP A 64 -0.05 -11.04 -14.58
CA ASP A 64 -0.13 -12.43 -14.10
C ASP A 64 -1.02 -13.30 -15.02
N ARG A 65 -2.05 -12.71 -15.64
CA ARG A 65 -2.99 -13.41 -16.52
C ARG A 65 -2.62 -13.33 -18.01
N TYR A 66 -2.01 -12.23 -18.41
CA TYR A 66 -1.64 -11.93 -19.79
C TYR A 66 -0.17 -11.48 -19.82
N PRO A 67 0.75 -12.40 -20.13
CA PRO A 67 2.18 -12.09 -20.10
C PRO A 67 2.50 -11.03 -21.16
N MET A 68 2.98 -9.88 -20.69
CA MET A 68 3.46 -8.76 -21.51
C MET A 68 4.94 -8.49 -21.20
N GLU A 69 5.62 -7.84 -22.11
CA GLU A 69 7.03 -7.51 -21.94
C GLU A 69 7.20 -6.25 -21.09
N VAL A 70 7.80 -6.40 -19.91
CA VAL A 70 8.11 -5.27 -19.03
C VAL A 70 9.46 -4.68 -19.43
N LEU A 71 9.45 -3.48 -20.02
CA LEU A 71 10.66 -2.76 -20.41
C LEU A 71 11.36 -2.17 -19.18
N SER A 72 10.59 -1.58 -18.26
CA SER A 72 11.11 -0.95 -17.04
C SER A 72 11.19 -1.93 -15.85
N LYS A 73 11.92 -3.05 -16.02
CA LYS A 73 11.95 -4.18 -15.06
C LYS A 73 12.29 -3.77 -13.62
N SER A 74 13.32 -2.94 -13.42
CA SER A 74 13.75 -2.53 -12.08
C SER A 74 12.70 -1.67 -11.37
N VAL A 75 12.06 -0.74 -12.08
CA VAL A 75 11.00 0.11 -11.53
C VAL A 75 9.77 -0.73 -11.21
N TRP A 76 9.40 -1.62 -12.12
CA TRP A 76 8.31 -2.58 -11.91
C TRP A 76 8.56 -3.44 -10.69
N GLN A 77 9.76 -4.04 -10.55
CA GLN A 77 10.10 -4.85 -9.38
C GLN A 77 10.01 -4.03 -8.09
N ASN A 78 10.48 -2.79 -8.06
CA ASN A 78 10.39 -1.94 -6.87
C ASN A 78 8.95 -1.55 -6.49
N LYS A 79 8.07 -1.34 -7.48
CA LYS A 79 6.68 -0.89 -7.28
C LYS A 79 5.72 -2.06 -7.06
N ALA A 80 5.90 -3.15 -7.79
CA ALA A 80 5.08 -4.38 -7.72
C ALA A 80 5.50 -5.30 -6.58
N SER A 81 6.76 -5.22 -6.13
CA SER A 81 7.11 -5.60 -4.77
C SER A 81 6.48 -4.56 -3.88
N THR A 82 5.20 -4.76 -3.56
CA THR A 82 4.70 -4.33 -2.26
C THR A 82 5.75 -4.80 -1.27
N LYS A 83 6.63 -3.90 -0.80
CA LYS A 83 7.30 -4.11 0.46
C LYS A 83 6.14 -4.40 1.36
N PHE A 84 5.95 -5.68 1.68
CA PHE A 84 5.14 -6.06 2.81
C PHE A 84 5.79 -5.28 3.93
N VAL A 85 5.26 -4.08 4.23
CA VAL A 85 5.38 -3.51 5.55
C VAL A 85 4.96 -4.69 6.40
N LYS A 86 5.95 -5.35 7.02
CA LYS A 86 5.75 -6.61 7.74
C LYS A 86 4.46 -6.41 8.49
N LYS A 87 3.43 -7.17 8.12
CA LYS A 87 2.14 -7.13 8.80
C LYS A 87 2.54 -7.22 10.26
N ILE A 88 2.35 -6.15 11.04
CA ILE A 88 2.85 -6.08 12.40
C ILE A 88 2.27 -7.34 13.03
N THR A 89 3.14 -8.29 13.35
CA THR A 89 2.73 -9.53 13.95
C THR A 89 2.09 -9.11 15.24
N HIS A 90 0.76 -9.19 15.31
CA HIS A 90 0.03 -8.95 16.54
C HIS A 90 0.53 -10.00 17.53
N THR A 91 1.53 -9.63 18.33
CA THR A 91 1.90 -10.38 19.52
C THR A 91 0.64 -10.44 20.35
N LYS A 92 0.15 -11.67 20.54
CA LYS A 92 -1.06 -11.97 21.31
C LYS A 92 -0.98 -11.22 22.65
N ILE A 93 -1.84 -10.22 22.85
CA ILE A 93 -1.91 -9.42 24.08
C ILE A 93 -2.64 -10.28 25.13
N GLU A 94 -2.13 -11.48 25.45
CA GLU A 94 -2.81 -12.40 26.36
C GLU A 94 -2.61 -12.01 27.83
N LYS A 95 -1.52 -11.29 28.13
CA LYS A 95 -1.22 -10.81 29.48
C LYS A 95 -0.65 -9.39 29.45
N LEU A 96 -1.36 -8.48 30.10
CA LEU A 96 -0.87 -7.15 30.42
C LEU A 96 0.10 -7.24 31.61
N SER A 97 1.17 -6.48 31.52
CA SER A 97 2.18 -6.30 32.56
C SER A 97 2.11 -4.87 33.10
N LYS A 98 2.62 -4.63 34.30
CA LYS A 98 2.71 -3.27 34.85
C LYS A 98 3.82 -2.50 34.13
N ALA A 99 3.47 -1.66 33.15
CA ALA A 99 4.45 -0.84 32.44
C ALA A 99 5.02 0.29 33.31
N THR A 100 6.26 0.67 33.02
CA THR A 100 6.93 1.83 33.62
C THR A 100 6.63 3.08 32.78
N PRO A 101 6.17 4.18 33.38
CA PRO A 101 5.92 5.41 32.63
C PRO A 101 7.21 6.04 32.11
N GLY A 102 7.10 6.81 31.03
CA GLY A 102 8.22 7.55 30.46
C GLY A 102 8.75 8.64 31.39
N LYS A 103 10.01 9.08 31.18
CA LYS A 103 10.71 10.06 32.02
C LYS A 103 10.01 11.43 32.16
N GLN A 104 9.09 11.75 31.24
CA GLN A 104 8.33 13.01 31.26
C GLN A 104 7.14 12.97 32.23
N PHE A 105 6.67 11.79 32.63
CA PHE A 105 5.56 11.64 33.55
C PHE A 105 6.01 11.89 34.99
N ARG A 106 5.34 12.81 35.68
CA ARG A 106 5.69 13.23 37.05
C ARG A 106 4.75 12.68 38.13
N GLY A 107 3.64 12.05 37.73
CA GLY A 107 2.65 11.48 38.65
C GLY A 107 3.02 10.07 39.12
N LYS A 108 2.12 9.46 39.89
CA LYS A 108 2.18 8.04 40.25
C LYS A 108 1.03 7.30 39.57
N LEU A 109 1.35 6.32 38.72
CA LEU A 109 0.33 5.46 38.11
C LEU A 109 -0.12 4.40 39.11
N LEU A 110 -1.44 4.19 39.17
CA LEU A 110 -2.08 3.05 39.83
C LEU A 110 -1.86 1.77 39.01
N ASP A 111 -2.06 0.61 39.62
CA ASP A 111 -1.73 -0.68 38.98
C ASP A 111 -2.53 -0.91 37.68
N PHE A 112 -3.83 -0.61 37.67
CA PHE A 112 -4.65 -0.70 36.45
C PHE A 112 -4.22 0.29 35.37
N GLN A 113 -3.74 1.48 35.73
CA GLN A 113 -3.24 2.47 34.76
C GLN A 113 -1.92 2.01 34.13
N LYS A 114 -1.08 1.30 34.87
CA LYS A 114 0.15 0.69 34.33
C LYS A 114 -0.17 -0.43 33.35
N GLU A 115 -1.22 -1.19 33.61
CA GLU A 115 -1.72 -2.23 32.70
C GLU A 115 -2.36 -1.61 31.45
N GLY A 116 -3.14 -0.53 31.59
CA GLY A 116 -3.67 0.25 30.47
C GLY A 116 -2.56 0.87 29.61
N LEU A 117 -1.50 1.39 30.23
CA LEU A 117 -0.31 1.88 29.51
C LEU A 117 0.39 0.75 28.75
N ASP A 118 0.56 -0.42 29.36
CA ASP A 118 1.13 -1.60 28.71
C ASP A 118 0.29 -2.08 27.53
N PHE A 119 -1.04 -2.03 27.65
CA PHE A 119 -1.96 -2.30 26.56
C PHE A 119 -1.74 -1.33 25.39
N LEU A 120 -1.62 -0.03 25.65
CA LEU A 120 -1.37 0.97 24.62
C LEU A 120 0.00 0.79 23.94
N LEU A 121 1.03 0.44 24.71
CA LEU A 121 2.37 0.19 24.18
C LEU A 121 2.46 -1.08 23.32
N LYS A 122 1.70 -2.12 23.67
CA LYS A 122 1.64 -3.38 22.91
C LYS A 122 0.65 -3.35 21.74
N SER A 123 -0.30 -2.43 21.77
CA SER A 123 -1.30 -2.28 20.70
C SER A 123 -0.70 -1.58 19.48
N SER A 124 -0.97 -2.13 18.30
CA SER A 124 -0.62 -1.49 17.03
C SER A 124 -1.88 -0.89 16.40
N GLY A 125 -1.92 0.44 16.23
CA GLY A 125 -3.03 1.16 15.62
C GLY A 125 -3.83 2.00 16.60
N ASN A 126 -5.09 2.27 16.29
CA ASN A 126 -5.98 3.06 17.15
C ASN A 126 -6.48 2.21 18.33
N ALA A 127 -6.41 2.78 19.52
CA ALA A 127 -6.92 2.15 20.75
C ALA A 127 -8.11 2.94 21.31
N LEU A 128 -9.08 2.24 21.89
CA LEU A 128 -10.23 2.82 22.58
C LEU A 128 -10.08 2.56 24.09
N LEU A 129 -9.99 3.62 24.89
CA LEU A 129 -10.03 3.54 26.34
C LEU A 129 -11.48 3.74 26.80
N ALA A 130 -12.08 2.68 27.33
CA ALA A 130 -13.49 2.64 27.72
C ALA A 130 -13.69 2.49 29.24
N ASP A 131 -12.67 2.86 30.05
CA ASP A 131 -12.76 2.76 31.51
C ASP A 131 -13.81 3.72 32.07
N ASP A 132 -14.27 3.46 33.30
CA ASP A 132 -15.19 4.34 34.03
C ASP A 132 -14.63 5.75 34.28
N MET A 133 -15.51 6.68 34.63
CA MET A 133 -15.17 8.08 34.93
C MET A 133 -14.29 8.18 36.19
N GLY A 134 -13.39 9.17 36.23
CA GLY A 134 -12.54 9.43 37.40
C GLY A 134 -11.28 8.57 37.52
N LEU A 135 -10.99 7.72 36.52
CA LEU A 135 -9.84 6.81 36.53
C LEU A 135 -8.55 7.39 35.92
N GLY A 136 -8.55 8.67 35.54
CA GLY A 136 -7.35 9.37 35.06
C GLY A 136 -6.81 8.89 33.71
N LYS A 137 -7.71 8.79 32.71
CA LYS A 137 -7.37 8.54 31.29
C LYS A 137 -6.70 9.75 30.64
#